data_AF-A0AAV9P345-F1
#
_entry.id   AF-A0AAV9P345-F1
#
_cell.length_a   1.000
_cell.length_b   1.000
_cell.length_c   1.000
_cell.angle_alpha   90.00
_cell.angle_beta   90.00
_cell.angle_gamma   90.00
#
_symmetry.space_group_name_H-M   'P 1'
#
loop_
_entity.id
_entity.type
_entity.pdbx_description
1 polymer ?
#
loop_
_entity_poly.entity_id
_entity_poly.type
_entity_poly.pdbx_seq_one_letter_code
_entity_poly.pdbx_strand_id
1 'polypeptide(L)'
;MPTAQSAEFKKAVEDSRKLKAKPGDDELLQLYALFKQGTQDPPIEQSKAPGMFELKEKAKRNAWQKVVDEGVKPADAQKKYVALVNDLKKKHGFTG
;
A
#
# COMPACT_ATOMS: atom_id res chain seq x y z
N MET A 1 3.29 -17.45 4.80
CA MET A 1 3.55 -16.76 6.08
C MET A 1 3.69 -15.28 5.77
N PRO A 2 3.13 -14.36 6.57
CA PRO A 2 3.30 -12.93 6.38
C PRO A 2 4.80 -12.58 6.36
N THR A 3 5.18 -11.63 5.51
CA THR A 3 6.59 -11.21 5.41
C THR A 3 6.98 -10.41 6.66
N ALA A 4 8.21 -10.59 7.14
CA ALA A 4 8.77 -9.73 8.17
C ALA A 4 8.72 -8.25 7.74
N GLN A 5 8.05 -7.43 8.55
CA GLN A 5 7.89 -5.99 8.31
C GLN A 5 9.04 -5.21 8.95
N SER A 6 9.70 -4.35 8.17
CA SER A 6 10.72 -3.44 8.72
C SER A 6 10.12 -2.44 9.71
N ALA A 7 10.93 -1.95 10.64
CA ALA A 7 10.51 -0.93 11.60
C ALA A 7 10.08 0.36 10.88
N GLU A 8 10.78 0.73 9.81
CA GLU A 8 10.46 1.88 8.97
C GLU A 8 9.11 1.74 8.29
N PHE A 9 8.79 0.54 7.79
CA PHE A 9 7.49 0.26 7.18
C PHE A 9 6.36 0.38 8.20
N LYS A 10 6.51 -0.23 9.38
CA LYS A 10 5.51 -0.10 10.47
C LYS A 10 5.28 1.36 10.83
N LYS A 11 6.37 2.12 11.02
CA LYS A 11 6.30 3.56 11.28
C LYS A 11 5.60 4.32 10.14
N ALA A 12 5.93 4.03 8.89
CA ALA A 12 5.26 4.64 7.74
C ALA A 12 3.77 4.30 7.67
N VAL A 13 3.36 3.09 8.07
CA VAL A 13 1.94 2.70 8.14
C VAL A 13 1.21 3.53 9.19
N GLU A 14 1.80 3.71 10.37
CA GLU A 14 1.25 4.61 11.39
C GLU A 14 1.21 6.06 10.91
N ASP A 15 2.29 6.52 10.27
CA ASP A 15 2.43 7.89 9.82
C ASP A 15 1.45 8.23 8.68
N SER A 16 1.15 7.28 7.80
CA SER A 16 0.15 7.45 6.74
C SER A 16 -1.25 7.75 7.28
N ARG A 17 -1.53 7.36 8.54
CA ARG A 17 -2.80 7.66 9.23
C ARG A 17 -2.79 9.02 9.92
N LYS A 18 -1.64 9.66 10.05
CA LYS A 18 -1.43 10.96 10.70
C LYS A 18 -1.26 12.11 9.71
N LEU A 19 -1.53 11.87 8.43
CA LEU A 19 -1.53 12.92 7.40
C LEU A 19 -2.65 13.94 7.68
N LYS A 20 -2.35 15.23 7.51
CA LYS A 20 -3.31 16.33 7.76
C LYS A 20 -4.38 16.39 6.69
N ALA A 21 -4.00 16.22 5.44
CA ALA A 21 -4.91 16.13 4.31
C ALA A 21 -5.06 14.69 3.84
N LYS A 22 -6.24 14.38 3.28
CA LYS A 22 -6.55 13.08 2.71
C LYS A 22 -5.81 12.90 1.39
N PRO A 23 -5.00 11.83 1.22
CA PRO A 23 -4.38 11.51 -0.06
C PRO A 23 -5.43 11.31 -1.16
N GLY A 24 -5.06 11.58 -2.40
CA GLY A 24 -5.88 11.29 -3.57
C GLY A 24 -6.14 9.78 -3.72
N ASP A 25 -7.19 9.43 -4.48
CA ASP A 25 -7.56 8.02 -4.67
C ASP A 25 -6.40 7.18 -5.26
N ASP A 26 -5.64 7.71 -6.22
CA ASP A 26 -4.44 7.05 -6.76
C ASP A 26 -3.37 6.80 -5.69
N GLU A 27 -3.11 7.78 -4.82
CA GLU A 27 -2.13 7.66 -3.74
C GLU A 27 -2.59 6.59 -2.72
N LEU A 28 -3.88 6.56 -2.40
CA LEU A 28 -4.48 5.53 -1.54
C LEU A 28 -4.39 4.13 -2.17
N LEU A 29 -4.61 4.02 -3.48
CA LEU A 29 -4.50 2.76 -4.22
C LEU A 29 -3.06 2.26 -4.23
N GLN A 30 -2.07 3.14 -4.43
CA GLN A 30 -0.65 2.79 -4.37
C GLN A 30 -0.22 2.38 -2.96
N LEU A 31 -0.64 3.11 -1.93
CA LEU A 31 -0.38 2.73 -0.53
C LEU A 31 -0.96 1.33 -0.25
N TYR A 32 -2.21 1.07 -0.65
CA TYR A 32 -2.83 -0.23 -0.48
C TYR A 32 -2.06 -1.34 -1.20
N ALA A 33 -1.71 -1.14 -2.47
CA ALA A 33 -0.97 -2.10 -3.28
C ALA A 33 0.38 -2.47 -2.67
N LEU A 34 1.16 -1.46 -2.31
CA LEU A 34 2.48 -1.63 -1.69
C LEU A 34 2.39 -2.25 -0.30
N PHE A 35 1.38 -1.86 0.50
CA PHE A 35 1.14 -2.45 1.81
C PHE A 35 0.83 -3.95 1.69
N LYS A 36 -0.15 -4.31 0.85
CA LYS A 36 -0.54 -5.71 0.62
C LYS A 36 0.61 -6.54 0.09
N GLN A 37 1.41 -5.99 -0.83
CA GLN A 37 2.58 -6.69 -1.34
C GLN A 37 3.69 -6.82 -0.28
N GLY A 38 3.88 -5.79 0.54
CA GLY A 38 4.90 -5.76 1.59
C GLY A 38 4.58 -6.66 2.78
N THR A 39 3.29 -6.88 3.09
CA THR A 39 2.85 -7.78 4.18
C THR A 39 2.64 -9.21 3.71
N GLN A 40 2.26 -9.44 2.44
CA GLN A 40 1.84 -10.74 1.93
C GLN A 40 0.74 -11.39 2.80
N ASP A 41 -0.18 -10.58 3.34
CA ASP A 41 -1.18 -11.05 4.30
C ASP A 41 -2.61 -10.54 3.98
N PRO A 42 -3.50 -11.41 3.50
CA PRO A 42 -3.17 -12.58 2.67
C PRO A 42 -2.42 -12.18 1.38
N PRO A 43 -1.68 -13.11 0.73
CA PRO A 43 -1.09 -12.89 -0.59
C PRO A 43 -2.17 -12.76 -1.68
N ILE A 44 -1.79 -12.25 -2.86
CA ILE A 44 -2.75 -11.92 -3.93
C ILE A 44 -3.48 -13.16 -4.46
N GLU A 45 -2.77 -14.29 -4.48
CA GLU A 45 -3.29 -15.60 -4.89
C GLU A 45 -4.41 -16.10 -3.97
N GLN A 46 -4.32 -15.78 -2.68
CA GLN A 46 -5.33 -16.14 -1.68
C GLN A 46 -6.42 -15.07 -1.55
N SER A 47 -6.22 -13.90 -2.15
CA SER A 47 -7.22 -12.85 -2.13
C SER A 47 -8.31 -13.14 -3.16
N LYS A 48 -9.57 -13.04 -2.75
CA LYS A 48 -10.73 -13.21 -3.65
C LYS A 48 -10.83 -12.05 -4.65
N ALA A 49 -11.16 -12.38 -5.89
CA ALA A 49 -11.45 -11.37 -6.90
C ALA A 49 -12.73 -10.62 -6.48
N PRO A 50 -12.72 -9.27 -6.50
CA PRO A 50 -13.90 -8.48 -6.18
C PRO A 50 -15.00 -8.73 -7.22
N GLY A 51 -16.25 -8.61 -6.78
CA GLY A 51 -17.41 -8.76 -7.65
C GLY A 51 -17.48 -7.67 -8.73
N MET A 52 -18.26 -7.93 -9.79
CA MET A 52 -18.39 -7.02 -10.94
C MET A 52 -18.87 -5.61 -10.57
N PHE A 53 -19.61 -5.47 -9.46
CA PHE A 53 -20.16 -4.21 -8.97
C PHE A 53 -19.22 -3.46 -8.01
N GLU A 54 -18.09 -4.05 -7.61
CA GLU A 54 -17.19 -3.51 -6.59
C GLU A 54 -16.02 -2.75 -7.24
N LEU A 55 -16.32 -1.67 -7.97
CA LEU A 55 -15.33 -0.91 -8.77
C LEU A 55 -14.12 -0.43 -7.95
N LYS A 56 -14.33 0.02 -6.70
CA LYS A 56 -13.25 0.45 -5.80
C LYS A 56 -12.35 -0.71 -5.38
N GLU A 57 -12.93 -1.86 -5.08
CA GLU A 57 -12.16 -3.05 -4.71
C GLU A 57 -11.41 -3.61 -5.92
N LYS A 58 -12.03 -3.55 -7.10
CA LYS A 58 -11.38 -3.87 -8.37
C LYS A 58 -10.18 -2.97 -8.63
N ALA A 59 -10.30 -1.67 -8.38
CA ALA A 59 -9.17 -0.74 -8.49
C ALA A 59 -8.03 -1.08 -7.52
N LYS A 60 -8.35 -1.36 -6.25
CA LYS A 60 -7.38 -1.80 -5.24
C LYS A 60 -6.65 -3.08 -5.63
N ARG A 61 -7.40 -4.09 -6.08
CA ARG A 61 -6.82 -5.36 -6.55
C ARG A 61 -5.98 -5.14 -7.80
N ASN A 62 -6.43 -4.34 -8.76
CA ASN A 62 -5.67 -4.02 -9.96
C ASN A 62 -4.36 -3.30 -9.62
N ALA A 63 -4.37 -2.33 -8.70
CA ALA A 63 -3.16 -1.64 -8.27
C ALA A 63 -2.17 -2.62 -7.60
N TRP A 64 -2.66 -3.53 -6.76
CA TRP A 64 -1.83 -4.56 -6.16
C TRP A 64 -1.31 -5.56 -7.18
N GLN A 65 -2.15 -6.01 -8.10
CA GLN A 65 -1.79 -6.93 -9.19
C GLN A 65 -0.67 -6.33 -10.03
N LYS A 66 -0.75 -5.04 -10.40
CA LYS A 66 0.35 -4.34 -11.10
C LYS A 66 1.68 -4.45 -10.36
N VAL A 67 1.69 -4.22 -9.05
CA VAL A 67 2.92 -4.33 -8.23
C VAL A 67 3.47 -5.77 -8.23
N VAL A 68 2.58 -6.78 -8.27
CA VAL A 68 2.97 -8.19 -8.38
C VAL A 68 3.51 -8.53 -9.77
N ASP A 69 2.85 -8.09 -10.84
CA ASP A 69 3.27 -8.26 -12.23
C ASP A 69 4.60 -7.56 -12.54
N GLU A 70 4.87 -6.43 -11.89
CA GLU A 70 6.18 -5.77 -11.91
C GLU A 70 7.29 -6.59 -11.21
N GLY A 71 6.94 -7.69 -10.54
CA GLY A 71 7.90 -8.52 -9.80
C GLY A 71 8.42 -7.87 -8.52
N VAL A 72 7.70 -6.90 -7.96
CA VAL A 72 8.13 -6.19 -6.75
C VAL A 72 8.09 -7.14 -5.57
N LYS A 73 9.26 -7.42 -4.98
CA LYS A 73 9.37 -8.27 -3.80
C LYS A 73 8.77 -7.57 -2.57
N PRO A 74 8.34 -8.32 -1.55
CA PRO A 74 7.78 -7.74 -0.32
C PRO A 74 8.71 -6.69 0.33
N ALA A 75 10.02 -6.94 0.38
CA ALA A 75 10.99 -6.01 0.93
C ALA A 75 11.07 -4.69 0.12
N ASP A 76 10.99 -4.77 -1.21
CA ASP A 76 11.00 -3.59 -2.08
C ASP A 76 9.68 -2.82 -2.00
N ALA A 77 8.56 -3.54 -1.88
CA ALA A 77 7.25 -2.94 -1.66
C ALA A 77 7.22 -2.14 -0.35
N GLN A 78 7.81 -2.67 0.73
CA GLN A 78 7.96 -1.94 2.00
C GLN A 78 8.78 -0.66 1.83
N LYS A 79 9.93 -0.71 1.12
CA LYS A 79 10.75 0.48 0.85
C LYS A 79 9.98 1.53 0.03
N LYS A 80 9.31 1.10 -1.04
CA LYS A 80 8.47 1.97 -1.87
C LYS A 80 7.33 2.59 -1.05
N TYR A 81 6.71 1.83 -0.15
CA TYR A 81 5.67 2.35 0.75
C TYR A 81 6.20 3.45 1.65
N VAL A 82 7.35 3.25 2.29
CA VAL A 82 8.01 4.26 3.13
C VAL A 82 8.30 5.53 2.34
N ALA A 83 8.84 5.39 1.12
CA ALA A 83 9.11 6.51 0.23
C ALA A 83 7.83 7.28 -0.13
N LEU A 84 6.76 6.57 -0.50
CA LEU A 84 5.46 7.17 -0.81
C LEU A 84 4.88 7.92 0.38
N VAL A 85 4.86 7.32 1.58
CA VAL A 85 4.38 8.00 2.79
C VAL A 85 5.18 9.26 3.07
N ASN A 86 6.50 9.24 2.90
CA ASN A 86 7.32 10.43 3.09
C ASN A 86 7.01 11.53 2.08
N ASP A 87 6.66 11.19 0.84
CA ASP A 87 6.17 12.17 -0.14
C ASP A 87 4.82 12.75 0.27
N LEU A 88 3.89 11.87 0.67
CA LEU A 88 2.56 12.28 1.14
C LEU A 88 2.64 13.19 2.37
N LYS A 89 3.57 12.96 3.29
CA LYS A 89 3.81 13.86 4.42
C LYS A 89 4.19 15.26 3.98
N LYS A 90 5.04 15.38 2.95
CA LYS A 90 5.45 16.68 2.40
C LYS A 90 4.30 17.37 1.67
N LYS A 91 3.50 16.61 0.95
CA LYS A 91 2.45 17.09 0.05
C LYS A 91 1.15 17.44 0.79
N HIS A 92 0.73 16.59 1.72
CA HIS A 92 -0.53 16.68 2.47
C HIS A 92 -0.35 17.21 3.89
N GLY A 93 0.89 17.41 4.31
CA GLY A 93 1.23 17.76 5.69
C GLY A 93 1.11 16.56 6.64
N PHE A 94 1.90 16.59 7.70
CA PHE A 94 1.96 15.54 8.70
C PHE A 94 1.71 16.12 10.08
N THR A 95 0.94 15.40 10.90
CA THR A 95 0.76 15.70 12.33
C THR A 95 1.45 14.62 13.15
N GLY A 96 2.71 14.82 13.48
CA GLY A 96 3.44 13.93 14.37
C GLY A 96 4.70 14.54 14.90
#